data_AF-A0AAN8MJP0-F1
#
_entry.id   AF-A0AAN8MJP0-F1
#
_cell.length_a   1.000
_cell.length_b   1.000
_cell.length_c   1.000
_cell.angle_alpha   90.00
_cell.angle_beta   90.00
_cell.angle_gamma   90.00
#
_symmetry.space_group_name_H-M   'P 1'
#
loop_
_entity.id
_entity.type
_entity.pdbx_description
1 polymer ?
#
loop_
_entity_poly.entity_id
_entity_poly.type
_entity_poly.pdbx_seq_one_letter_code
_entity_poly.pdbx_strand_id
1 'polypeptide(L)'
;MLLRVQLGEEQKYVKLSELTFNAFLKEEVAAGEGSQPKRPCHINYEAKALIEKILTSKPGGERIMQEYGKTKSLTDATRRQMINILVAEMTETHGTSPPKSVRVMYAQGIVALFPYLQDPYSQHGYDHYYDPESGSGYLAWRLKTIRKTAEERGASVSKSPKVGGPGRDRQPFTYDREPSDEDVEAAIAVLRHSADENTVREKIISVFE
;
A
#
# COMPACT_ATOMS: atom_id res chain seq x y z
N MET A 1 11.95 -3.26 3.21
CA MET A 1 12.66 -3.62 1.97
C MET A 1 12.99 -2.32 1.22
N LEU A 2 14.28 -2.07 0.99
CA LEU A 2 14.79 -0.91 0.26
C LEU A 2 15.04 -1.36 -1.18
N LEU A 3 14.51 -0.63 -2.16
CA LEU A 3 14.81 -0.83 -3.57
C LEU A 3 15.94 0.12 -3.95
N ARG A 4 16.97 -0.42 -4.61
CA ARG A 4 18.03 0.36 -5.21
C ARG A 4 17.54 0.87 -6.56
N VAL A 5 17.51 2.18 -6.73
CA VAL A 5 17.07 2.85 -7.96
C VAL A 5 18.23 3.72 -8.45
N GLN A 6 18.62 3.54 -9.71
CA GLN A 6 19.62 4.38 -10.39
C GLN A 6 18.91 5.58 -11.00
N LEU A 7 19.27 6.80 -10.58
CA LEU A 7 18.76 8.03 -11.17
C LEU A 7 19.96 8.86 -11.66
N GLY A 8 20.31 8.70 -12.94
CA GLY A 8 21.56 9.25 -13.49
C GLY A 8 22.81 8.56 -12.92
N GLU A 9 23.85 9.33 -12.59
CA GLU A 9 25.10 8.82 -11.98
C GLU A 9 24.97 8.52 -10.48
N GLU A 10 23.82 8.83 -9.87
CA GLU A 10 23.60 8.69 -8.43
C GLU A 10 22.76 7.45 -8.12
N GLN A 11 23.22 6.65 -7.15
CA GLN A 11 22.49 5.48 -6.66
C GLN A 11 21.70 5.84 -5.41
N LYS A 12 20.37 5.68 -5.45
CA LYS A 12 19.49 5.97 -4.31
C LYS A 12 18.78 4.71 -3.84
N TYR A 13 18.66 4.58 -2.51
CA TYR A 13 17.90 3.51 -1.87
C TYR A 13 16.55 4.06 -1.42
N VAL A 14 15.48 3.64 -2.11
CA VAL A 14 14.12 4.09 -1.84
C VAL A 14 13.36 3.02 -1.08
N LYS A 15 12.65 3.38 -0.01
CA LYS A 15 11.83 2.41 0.73
C LYS A 15 10.64 1.99 -0.13
N LEU A 16 10.35 0.69 -0.23
CA LEU A 16 9.15 0.20 -0.93
C LEU A 16 7.83 0.83 -0.45
N SER A 17 7.76 1.19 0.84
CA SER A 17 6.63 1.92 1.41
C SER A 17 6.47 3.36 0.93
N GLU A 18 7.51 3.96 0.34
CA GLU A 18 7.47 5.30 -0.27
C GLU A 18 7.10 5.22 -1.75
N LEU A 19 7.58 4.18 -2.47
CA LEU A 19 7.19 3.96 -3.87
C LEU A 19 5.72 3.59 -4.04
N THR A 20 5.18 2.75 -3.16
CA THR A 20 3.74 2.41 -3.17
C THR A 20 2.86 3.61 -2.83
N PHE A 21 3.32 4.47 -1.93
CA PHE A 21 2.60 5.69 -1.59
C PHE A 21 2.66 6.72 -2.72
N ASN A 22 3.83 6.90 -3.34
CA ASN A 22 3.99 7.77 -4.50
C ASN A 22 3.22 7.24 -5.71
N ALA A 23 3.13 5.92 -5.91
CA ALA A 23 2.30 5.33 -6.97
C ALA A 23 0.81 5.62 -6.75
N PHE A 24 0.33 5.56 -5.51
CA PHE A 24 -1.04 5.94 -5.16
C PHE A 24 -1.33 7.44 -5.39
N LEU A 25 -0.32 8.31 -5.26
CA LEU A 25 -0.45 9.73 -5.59
C LEU A 25 -0.18 10.06 -7.07
N LYS A 26 0.42 9.14 -7.84
CA LYS A 26 0.84 9.38 -9.24
C LYS A 26 -0.18 8.88 -10.26
N GLU A 27 -1.27 8.26 -9.82
CA GLU A 27 -2.37 7.81 -10.69
C GLU A 27 -3.39 8.93 -11.02
N GLU A 28 -3.08 10.21 -10.76
CA GLU A 28 -3.89 11.35 -11.25
C GLU A 28 -3.03 12.53 -11.69
N VAL A 29 -2.20 12.34 -12.72
CA VAL A 29 -1.71 13.47 -13.53
C VAL A 29 -1.83 13.11 -15.01
N ALA A 30 -3.05 12.95 -15.48
CA ALA A 30 -3.35 12.94 -16.91
C ALA A 30 -4.76 13.46 -17.19
N ALA A 31 -4.81 14.74 -17.58
CA ALA A 31 -5.83 15.42 -18.40
C ALA A 31 -7.27 15.55 -17.86
N GLY A 32 -7.78 16.80 -17.89
CA GLY A 32 -9.22 17.05 -17.97
C GLY A 32 -9.67 18.33 -17.28
N GLU A 33 -10.01 19.34 -18.07
CA GLU A 33 -10.53 20.64 -17.64
C GLU A 33 -11.89 20.58 -16.92
N GLY A 34 -12.10 21.52 -16.01
CA GLY A 34 -13.42 22.05 -15.63
C GLY A 34 -14.21 21.22 -14.62
N SER A 35 -14.16 21.59 -13.33
CA SER A 35 -15.25 21.25 -12.42
C SER A 35 -15.45 22.34 -11.37
N GLN A 36 -16.69 22.80 -11.27
CA GLN A 36 -17.13 23.93 -10.45
C GLN A 36 -16.88 23.72 -8.95
N PRO A 37 -16.78 24.80 -8.14
CA PRO A 37 -16.68 24.66 -6.70
C PRO A 37 -17.98 24.07 -6.15
N LYS A 38 -17.93 22.78 -5.77
CA LYS A 38 -19.03 22.11 -5.07
C LYS A 38 -19.06 22.49 -3.59
N ARG A 39 -20.29 22.38 -3.07
CA ARG A 39 -20.85 22.94 -1.84
C ARG A 39 -19.97 22.72 -0.59
N PRO A 40 -20.06 23.60 0.43
CA PRO A 40 -19.36 23.41 1.69
C PRO A 40 -19.68 22.03 2.25
N CYS A 41 -18.66 21.20 2.44
CA CYS A 41 -18.81 19.93 3.15
C CYS A 41 -19.34 20.23 4.55
N HIS A 42 -20.40 19.55 4.97
CA HIS A 42 -20.97 19.71 6.31
C HIS A 42 -19.88 19.47 7.35
N ILE A 43 -19.46 20.52 8.05
CA ILE A 43 -18.37 20.44 9.04
C ILE A 43 -18.86 19.58 10.20
N ASN A 44 -18.27 18.39 10.35
CA ASN A 44 -18.55 17.53 11.49
C ASN A 44 -17.68 18.00 12.68
N TYR A 45 -18.24 18.87 13.52
CA TYR A 45 -17.53 19.48 14.67
C TYR A 45 -17.06 18.44 15.68
N GLU A 46 -17.81 17.36 15.88
CA GLU A 46 -17.44 16.27 16.78
C GLU A 46 -16.22 15.51 16.23
N ALA A 47 -16.25 15.15 14.95
CA ALA A 47 -15.13 14.50 14.29
C ALA A 47 -13.87 15.37 14.29
N LYS A 48 -14.03 16.68 14.07
CA LYS A 48 -12.91 17.64 14.14
C LYS A 48 -12.29 17.65 15.55
N ALA A 49 -13.10 17.80 16.59
CA ALA A 49 -12.64 17.85 17.97
C ALA A 49 -11.93 16.55 18.37
N LEU A 50 -12.41 15.40 17.89
CA LEU A 50 -11.75 14.11 18.10
C LEU A 50 -10.34 14.11 17.50
N ILE A 51 -10.19 14.46 16.21
CA ILE A 51 -8.87 14.46 15.55
C ILE A 51 -7.92 15.46 16.20
N GLU A 52 -8.41 16.65 16.56
CA GLU A 52 -7.64 17.67 17.26
C GLU A 52 -7.15 17.16 18.63
N LYS A 53 -8.02 16.50 19.40
CA LYS A 53 -7.66 15.87 20.67
C LYS A 53 -6.58 14.80 20.50
N ILE A 54 -6.70 13.95 19.47
CA ILE A 54 -5.71 12.89 19.22
C ILE A 54 -4.35 13.49 18.88
N LEU A 55 -4.31 14.48 17.99
CA LEU A 55 -3.07 15.13 17.55
C LEU A 55 -2.43 16.03 18.63
N THR A 56 -3.20 16.54 19.58
CA THR A 56 -2.64 17.29 20.72
C THR A 56 -2.17 16.37 21.85
N SER A 57 -2.74 15.17 21.98
CA SER A 57 -2.38 14.23 23.05
C SER A 57 -1.26 13.25 22.69
N LYS A 58 -1.12 12.85 21.42
CA LYS A 58 -0.16 11.81 21.01
C LYS A 58 1.16 12.40 20.51
N PRO A 59 2.30 11.72 20.76
CA PRO A 59 3.60 12.23 20.36
C PRO A 59 3.70 12.38 18.83
N GLY A 60 4.32 13.47 18.39
CA GLY A 60 4.48 13.81 16.98
C GLY A 60 3.30 14.55 16.34
N GLY A 61 2.15 14.64 17.02
CA GLY A 61 1.01 15.44 16.58
C GLY A 61 1.28 16.95 16.61
N GLU A 62 2.09 17.42 17.56
CA GLU A 62 2.66 18.77 17.64
C GLU A 62 3.22 19.24 16.28
N ARG A 63 4.12 18.43 15.69
CA ARG A 63 4.81 18.77 14.43
C ARG A 63 3.80 18.98 13.29
N ILE A 64 2.76 18.14 13.24
CA ILE A 64 1.70 18.21 12.23
C ILE A 64 0.92 19.52 12.39
N MET A 65 0.52 19.85 13.62
CA MET A 65 -0.21 21.08 13.93
C MET A 65 0.62 22.34 13.62
N GLN A 66 1.91 22.32 13.97
CA GLN A 66 2.83 23.42 13.68
C GLN A 66 3.08 23.62 12.18
N GLU A 67 3.33 22.53 11.44
CA GLU A 67 3.58 22.58 9.99
C GLU A 67 2.37 23.15 9.26
N TYR A 68 1.18 22.61 9.56
CA TYR A 68 -0.06 23.10 8.97
C TYR A 68 -0.36 24.56 9.36
N GLY A 69 -0.07 24.95 10.61
CA GLY A 69 -0.23 26.32 11.07
C GLY A 69 0.59 27.32 10.25
N LYS A 70 1.79 26.91 9.79
CA LYS A 70 2.71 27.75 9.01
C LYS A 70 2.41 27.76 7.52
N THR A 71 2.16 26.59 6.92
CA THR A 71 2.12 26.45 5.45
C THR A 71 0.71 26.22 4.89
N LYS A 72 -0.28 25.98 5.76
CA LYS A 72 -1.62 25.49 5.40
C LYS A 72 -1.59 24.22 4.54
N SER A 73 -0.50 23.45 4.63
CA SER A 73 -0.29 22.21 3.91
C SER A 73 0.52 21.24 4.78
N LEU A 74 0.56 19.97 4.38
CA LEU A 74 1.40 18.95 5.00
C LEU A 74 2.27 18.31 3.92
N THR A 75 3.57 18.25 4.18
CA THR A 75 4.52 17.42 3.44
C THR A 75 4.11 15.95 3.53
N ASP A 76 4.55 15.15 2.57
CA ASP A 76 4.21 13.73 2.55
C ASP A 76 4.60 13.00 3.85
N ALA A 77 5.83 13.24 4.34
CA ALA A 77 6.31 12.65 5.58
C ALA A 77 5.40 12.97 6.78
N THR A 78 4.97 14.22 6.89
CA THR A 78 4.10 14.69 7.98
C THR A 78 2.67 14.17 7.81
N ARG A 79 2.15 14.11 6.58
CA ARG A 79 0.84 13.50 6.29
C ARG A 79 0.83 12.01 6.66
N ARG A 80 1.89 11.29 6.32
CA ARG A 80 2.08 9.88 6.70
C ARG A 80 2.18 9.70 8.20
N GLN A 81 2.89 10.59 8.89
CA GLN A 81 2.96 10.60 10.35
C GLN A 81 1.58 10.81 10.98
N MET A 82 0.80 11.76 10.46
CA MET A 82 -0.58 12.03 10.90
C MET A 82 -1.45 10.77 10.79
N ILE A 83 -1.47 10.14 9.61
CA ILE A 83 -2.27 8.92 9.41
C ILE A 83 -1.82 7.79 10.33
N ASN A 84 -0.51 7.61 10.56
CA ASN A 84 -0.03 6.58 11.48
C ASN A 84 -0.49 6.81 12.92
N ILE A 85 -0.47 8.06 13.40
CA ILE A 85 -0.97 8.42 14.74
C ILE A 85 -2.47 8.10 14.83
N LEU A 86 -3.24 8.53 13.84
CA LEU A 86 -4.69 8.33 13.81
C LEU A 86 -5.06 6.84 13.74
N VAL A 87 -4.36 6.07 12.91
CA VAL A 87 -4.60 4.64 12.79
C VAL A 87 -4.20 3.90 14.07
N ALA A 88 -3.09 4.27 14.71
CA ALA A 88 -2.70 3.69 15.98
C ALA A 88 -3.78 3.88 17.05
N GLU A 89 -4.29 5.12 17.20
CA GLU A 89 -5.40 5.41 18.11
C GLU A 89 -6.66 4.64 17.75
N MET A 90 -7.01 4.58 16.46
CA MET A 90 -8.17 3.86 15.97
C MET A 90 -8.07 2.36 16.28
N THR A 91 -6.87 1.77 16.17
CA THR A 91 -6.64 0.36 16.50
C THR A 91 -6.58 0.08 18.00
N GLU A 92 -6.16 1.05 18.80
CA GLU A 92 -6.14 0.96 20.27
C GLU A 92 -7.58 0.97 20.83
N THR A 93 -8.46 1.79 20.23
CA THR A 93 -9.85 2.00 20.69
C THR A 93 -10.85 1.00 20.11
N HIS A 94 -10.74 0.67 18.81
CA HIS A 94 -11.70 -0.18 18.10
C HIS A 94 -11.13 -1.53 17.66
N GLY A 95 -9.91 -1.86 18.11
CA GLY A 95 -9.20 -3.08 17.74
C GLY A 95 -8.67 -3.07 16.31
N THR A 96 -8.18 -4.21 15.85
CA THR A 96 -7.54 -4.33 14.53
C THR A 96 -8.49 -4.04 13.37
N SER A 97 -9.82 -4.14 13.59
CA SER A 97 -10.86 -3.92 12.59
C SER A 97 -11.87 -2.84 12.96
N PRO A 98 -11.47 -1.56 12.88
CA PRO A 98 -12.38 -0.45 13.13
C PRO A 98 -13.63 -0.51 12.24
N PRO A 99 -14.84 -0.26 12.77
CA PRO A 99 -16.07 -0.21 12.00
C PRO A 99 -16.03 0.83 10.87
N LYS A 100 -16.87 0.63 9.83
CA LYS A 100 -16.99 1.56 8.69
C LYS A 100 -17.31 2.99 9.14
N SER A 101 -18.26 3.14 10.06
CA SER A 101 -18.67 4.45 10.60
C SER A 101 -17.52 5.21 11.24
N VAL A 102 -16.66 4.52 11.99
CA VAL A 102 -15.47 5.11 12.62
C VAL A 102 -14.48 5.59 11.57
N ARG A 103 -14.21 4.78 10.53
CA ARG A 103 -13.28 5.18 9.46
C ARG A 103 -13.76 6.42 8.71
N VAL A 104 -15.07 6.50 8.42
CA VAL A 104 -15.69 7.71 7.83
C VAL A 104 -15.54 8.90 8.77
N MET A 105 -15.84 8.74 10.06
CA MET A 105 -15.72 9.81 11.05
C MET A 105 -14.30 10.37 11.12
N TYR A 106 -13.28 9.51 11.10
CA TYR A 106 -11.89 9.96 11.08
C TYR A 106 -11.53 10.70 9.79
N ALA A 107 -11.97 10.20 8.62
CA ALA A 107 -11.75 10.88 7.34
C ALA A 107 -12.40 12.27 7.30
N GLN A 108 -13.64 12.38 7.77
CA GLN A 108 -14.35 13.64 7.93
C GLN A 108 -13.63 14.60 8.90
N GLY A 109 -13.15 14.08 10.03
CA GLY A 109 -12.42 14.87 11.01
C GLY A 109 -11.11 15.44 10.47
N ILE A 110 -10.40 14.68 9.62
CA ILE A 110 -9.17 15.15 8.97
C ILE A 110 -9.47 16.37 8.09
N VAL A 111 -10.45 16.30 7.19
CA VAL A 111 -10.77 17.42 6.30
C VAL A 111 -11.41 18.60 7.04
N ALA A 112 -12.13 18.33 8.14
CA ALA A 112 -12.70 19.38 8.99
C ALA A 112 -11.63 20.13 9.80
N LEU A 113 -10.56 19.45 10.22
CA LEU A 113 -9.42 20.06 10.89
C LEU A 113 -8.44 20.71 9.91
N PHE A 114 -8.24 20.08 8.75
CA PHE A 114 -7.31 20.48 7.71
C PHE A 114 -8.03 20.74 6.38
N PRO A 115 -8.82 21.83 6.26
CA PRO A 115 -9.66 22.09 5.08
C PRO A 115 -8.88 22.15 3.76
N TYR A 116 -7.63 22.65 3.79
CA TYR A 116 -6.76 22.69 2.61
C TYR A 116 -6.24 21.31 2.14
N LEU A 117 -6.50 20.23 2.89
CA LEU A 117 -6.18 18.85 2.48
C LEU A 117 -7.39 18.11 1.91
N GLN A 118 -8.55 18.76 1.87
CA GLN A 118 -9.74 18.25 1.21
C GLN A 118 -9.47 18.08 -0.29
N ASP A 119 -9.99 17.00 -0.87
CA ASP A 119 -9.96 16.80 -2.31
C ASP A 119 -11.12 17.56 -2.98
N PRO A 120 -10.86 18.55 -3.86
CA PRO A 120 -11.91 19.27 -4.57
C PRO A 120 -12.72 18.43 -5.57
N TYR A 121 -12.16 17.30 -6.03
CA TYR A 121 -12.77 16.45 -7.05
C TYR A 121 -13.61 15.31 -6.46
N SER A 122 -13.35 14.96 -5.20
CA SER A 122 -14.13 14.01 -4.42
C SER A 122 -15.55 14.52 -4.13
N GLN A 123 -16.52 13.61 -4.10
CA GLN A 123 -17.92 13.94 -3.78
C GLN A 123 -18.06 14.48 -2.35
N HIS A 124 -17.34 13.87 -1.40
CA HIS A 124 -17.42 14.23 0.01
C HIS A 124 -16.21 15.04 0.50
N GLY A 125 -15.16 15.14 -0.31
CA GLY A 125 -13.90 15.82 -0.03
C GLY A 125 -12.90 15.02 0.81
N TYR A 126 -13.32 13.90 1.41
CA TYR A 126 -12.49 13.04 2.25
C TYR A 126 -12.26 11.64 1.67
N ASP A 127 -12.76 11.37 0.46
CA ASP A 127 -12.77 10.01 -0.11
C ASP A 127 -11.35 9.45 -0.29
N HIS A 128 -10.34 10.30 -0.53
CA HIS A 128 -8.93 9.90 -0.58
C HIS A 128 -8.38 9.38 0.76
N TYR A 129 -8.96 9.79 1.89
CA TYR A 129 -8.64 9.26 3.21
C TYR A 129 -9.42 7.99 3.51
N TYR A 130 -10.72 7.99 3.24
CA TYR A 130 -11.55 6.79 3.29
C TYR A 130 -12.80 6.95 2.44
N ASP A 131 -12.91 6.11 1.41
CA ASP A 131 -14.12 6.00 0.62
C ASP A 131 -15.02 4.89 1.20
N PRO A 132 -16.23 5.22 1.70
CA PRO A 132 -17.17 4.23 2.19
C PRO A 132 -17.72 3.31 1.10
N GLU A 133 -17.73 3.69 -0.17
CA GLU A 133 -18.28 2.89 -1.27
C GLU A 133 -17.30 1.78 -1.66
N SER A 134 -16.06 2.12 -2.01
CA SER A 134 -15.03 1.14 -2.35
C SER A 134 -14.36 0.48 -1.13
N GLY A 135 -14.48 1.09 0.06
CA GLY A 135 -13.71 0.68 1.24
C GLY A 135 -12.21 0.96 1.13
N SER A 136 -11.81 1.85 0.22
CA SER A 136 -10.42 2.21 -0.06
C SER A 136 -10.02 3.55 0.60
N GLY A 137 -8.85 4.08 0.24
CA GLY A 137 -8.30 5.30 0.82
C GLY A 137 -7.14 5.07 1.79
N TYR A 138 -6.47 6.16 2.18
CA TYR A 138 -5.21 6.08 2.92
C TYR A 138 -5.37 5.41 4.30
N LEU A 139 -6.46 5.70 5.02
CA LEU A 139 -6.75 5.05 6.31
C LEU A 139 -6.94 3.54 6.13
N ALA A 140 -7.71 3.13 5.12
CA ALA A 140 -7.94 1.71 4.82
C ALA A 140 -6.64 0.98 4.46
N TRP A 141 -5.81 1.59 3.61
CA TRP A 141 -4.52 1.01 3.22
C TRP A 141 -3.57 0.86 4.42
N ARG A 142 -3.51 1.86 5.31
CA ARG A 142 -2.69 1.78 6.52
C ARG A 142 -3.17 0.73 7.50
N LEU A 143 -4.47 0.65 7.74
CA LEU A 143 -5.07 -0.41 8.57
C LEU A 143 -4.74 -1.80 8.02
N LYS A 144 -4.81 -1.99 6.69
CA LYS A 144 -4.49 -3.27 6.03
C LYS A 144 -3.02 -3.65 6.18
N THR A 145 -2.11 -2.68 6.01
CA THR A 145 -0.66 -2.95 6.01
C THR A 145 -0.10 -3.17 7.42
N ILE A 146 -0.64 -2.50 8.44
CA ILE A 146 -0.26 -2.72 9.84
C ILE A 146 -0.60 -4.16 10.28
N ARG A 147 -1.77 -4.68 9.88
CA ARG A 147 -2.14 -6.08 10.14
C ARG A 147 -1.17 -7.07 9.49
N LYS A 148 -0.87 -6.88 8.21
CA LYS A 148 0.02 -7.78 7.46
C LYS A 148 1.41 -7.85 8.09
N THR A 149 1.98 -6.73 8.51
CA THR A 149 3.29 -6.72 9.18
C THR A 149 3.26 -7.36 10.58
N ALA A 150 2.13 -7.29 11.30
CA ALA A 150 1.97 -7.97 12.58
C ALA A 150 1.84 -9.50 12.42
N GLU A 151 1.07 -9.95 11.43
CA GLU A 151 0.92 -11.38 11.08
C GLU A 151 2.26 -12.00 10.61
N GLU A 152 3.01 -11.31 9.76
CA GLU A 152 4.35 -11.74 9.31
C GLU A 152 5.35 -11.84 10.47
N ARG A 153 5.25 -10.96 11.48
CA ARG A 153 6.08 -11.02 12.70
C ARG A 153 5.62 -12.12 13.65
N GLY A 154 4.32 -12.34 13.83
CA GLY A 154 3.77 -13.43 14.63
C GLY A 154 4.11 -14.83 14.09
N ALA A 155 4.20 -14.96 12.76
CA ALA A 155 4.61 -16.21 12.10
C ALA A 155 6.10 -16.57 12.35
N SER A 156 6.92 -15.62 12.81
CA SER A 156 8.36 -15.81 13.01
C SER A 156 8.78 -16.21 14.43
N VAL A 157 7.86 -16.15 15.42
CA VAL A 157 8.18 -16.37 16.86
C VAL A 157 7.60 -17.67 17.43
N SER A 158 6.95 -18.51 16.63
CA SER A 158 6.60 -19.87 17.08
C SER A 158 6.69 -20.89 15.95
N LYS A 159 7.84 -21.55 15.83
CA LYS A 159 7.92 -22.88 15.20
C LYS A 159 8.69 -23.82 16.12
N SER A 160 7.97 -24.32 17.11
CA SER A 160 8.12 -25.72 17.52
C SER A 160 7.84 -26.62 16.30
N PRO A 161 8.59 -27.70 16.06
CA PRO A 161 8.38 -28.54 14.90
C PRO A 161 7.16 -29.45 15.13
N LYS A 162 6.10 -29.25 14.33
CA LYS A 162 5.05 -30.27 14.06
C LYS A 162 4.23 -29.87 12.82
N VAL A 163 4.54 -30.57 11.73
CA VAL A 163 3.67 -31.18 10.70
C VAL A 163 2.18 -30.74 10.66
N GLY A 164 1.72 -30.35 9.46
CA GLY A 164 0.32 -30.51 9.04
C GLY A 164 -0.36 -29.27 8.41
N GLY A 165 -0.19 -29.06 7.09
CA GLY A 165 -0.98 -28.12 6.27
C GLY A 165 -0.37 -27.97 4.86
N PRO A 166 -1.14 -27.74 3.78
CA PRO A 166 -0.75 -28.06 2.39
C PRO A 166 0.23 -27.02 1.81
N GLY A 167 1.45 -27.03 2.32
CA GLY A 167 2.62 -26.61 1.57
C GLY A 167 2.95 -27.74 0.61
N ARG A 168 2.91 -27.48 -0.70
CA ARG A 168 3.63 -28.34 -1.64
C ARG A 168 5.09 -28.26 -1.24
N ASP A 169 5.57 -29.33 -0.61
CA ASP A 169 6.98 -29.59 -0.37
C ASP A 169 7.71 -29.41 -1.70
N ARG A 170 8.45 -28.30 -1.83
CA ARG A 170 9.52 -28.25 -2.82
C ARG A 170 10.61 -29.17 -2.30
N GLN A 171 10.54 -30.44 -2.71
CA GLN A 171 11.73 -31.26 -2.85
C GLN A 171 12.81 -30.40 -3.54
N PRO A 172 14.02 -30.29 -2.98
CA PRO A 172 15.15 -29.85 -3.77
C PRO A 172 15.29 -30.87 -4.90
N PHE A 173 14.81 -30.54 -6.09
CA PHE A 173 15.10 -31.31 -7.28
C PHE A 173 16.60 -31.11 -7.52
N THR A 174 17.40 -32.09 -7.10
CA THR A 174 18.77 -32.22 -7.57
C THR A 174 18.66 -32.62 -9.03
N TYR A 175 18.93 -31.69 -9.93
CA TYR A 175 19.12 -32.01 -11.34
C TYR A 175 20.46 -32.77 -11.42
N ASP A 176 20.41 -34.06 -11.73
CA ASP A 176 21.62 -34.90 -11.82
C ASP A 176 22.37 -34.69 -13.17
N ARG A 177 21.88 -33.76 -14.02
CA ARG A 177 22.51 -33.44 -15.29
C ARG A 177 22.22 -32.01 -15.76
N GLU A 178 23.17 -31.10 -15.58
CA GLU A 178 23.08 -29.80 -16.25
C GLU A 178 23.00 -30.02 -17.78
N PRO A 179 21.98 -29.47 -18.47
CA PRO A 179 21.85 -29.61 -19.91
C PRO A 179 23.01 -28.89 -20.60
N SER A 180 23.57 -29.53 -21.64
CA SER A 180 24.70 -28.96 -22.37
C SER A 180 24.26 -27.78 -23.25
N ASP A 181 25.19 -26.88 -23.56
CA ASP A 181 24.89 -25.70 -24.39
C ASP A 181 24.33 -26.09 -25.76
N GLU A 182 24.74 -27.25 -26.32
CA GLU A 182 24.16 -27.81 -27.53
C GLU A 182 22.67 -28.19 -27.39
N ASP A 183 22.26 -28.72 -26.23
CA ASP A 183 20.87 -29.08 -25.96
C ASP A 183 19.98 -27.83 -25.86
N VAL A 184 20.53 -26.75 -25.30
CA VAL A 184 19.85 -25.46 -25.15
C VAL A 184 19.68 -24.77 -26.51
N GLU A 185 20.72 -24.72 -27.33
CA GLU A 185 20.66 -24.19 -28.71
C GLU A 185 19.66 -24.97 -29.57
N ALA A 186 19.66 -26.30 -29.50
CA ALA A 186 18.72 -27.14 -30.23
C ALA A 186 17.25 -26.91 -29.81
N ALA A 187 17.00 -26.72 -28.52
CA ALA A 187 15.66 -26.40 -28.01
C ALA A 187 15.18 -25.01 -28.49
N ILE A 188 16.06 -24.02 -28.47
CA ILE A 188 15.76 -22.66 -28.96
C ILE A 188 15.48 -22.68 -30.47
N ALA A 189 16.24 -23.44 -31.26
CA ALA A 189 16.00 -23.57 -32.70
C ALA A 189 14.63 -24.21 -33.01
N VAL A 190 14.21 -25.21 -32.24
CA VAL A 190 12.89 -25.84 -32.38
C VAL A 190 11.75 -24.86 -32.07
N LEU A 191 11.90 -24.06 -31.01
CA LEU A 191 10.90 -23.04 -30.63
C LEU A 191 10.80 -21.92 -31.68
N ARG A 192 11.89 -21.62 -32.39
CA ARG A 192 11.91 -20.58 -33.44
C ARG A 192 11.32 -21.05 -34.78
N HIS A 193 11.25 -22.35 -35.03
CA HIS A 193 10.82 -22.91 -36.32
C HIS A 193 9.55 -23.77 -36.27
N SER A 194 8.95 -24.00 -35.10
CA SER A 194 7.66 -24.71 -34.98
C SER A 194 6.52 -23.74 -34.64
N ALA A 195 5.45 -23.79 -35.42
CA ALA A 195 4.20 -23.07 -35.16
C ALA A 195 3.10 -23.99 -34.57
N ASP A 196 3.45 -25.25 -34.31
CA ASP A 196 2.54 -26.27 -33.77
C ASP A 196 2.73 -26.43 -32.27
N GLU A 197 1.75 -25.94 -31.52
CA GLU A 197 1.74 -25.88 -30.04
C GLU A 197 1.89 -27.26 -29.37
N ASN A 198 1.37 -28.33 -29.99
CA ASN A 198 1.40 -29.66 -29.41
C ASN A 198 2.83 -30.23 -29.39
N THR A 199 3.56 -30.05 -30.49
CA THR A 199 4.97 -30.46 -30.59
C THR A 199 5.86 -29.72 -29.58
N VAL A 200 5.59 -28.43 -29.33
CA VAL A 200 6.31 -27.62 -28.33
C VAL A 200 6.05 -28.14 -26.91
N ARG A 201 4.78 -28.44 -26.59
CA ARG A 201 4.40 -28.91 -25.26
C ARG A 201 5.00 -30.27 -24.93
N GLU A 202 4.97 -31.21 -25.87
CA GLU A 202 5.57 -32.54 -25.67
C GLU A 202 7.08 -32.46 -25.43
N LYS A 203 7.79 -31.61 -26.18
CA LYS A 203 9.24 -31.39 -25.95
C LYS A 203 9.55 -30.71 -24.63
N ILE A 204 8.73 -29.75 -24.19
CA ILE A 204 8.90 -29.15 -22.86
C ILE A 204 8.73 -30.20 -21.77
N ILE A 205 7.73 -31.08 -21.88
CA ILE A 205 7.48 -32.14 -20.88
C ILE A 205 8.64 -33.15 -20.85
N SER A 206 9.17 -33.53 -22.02
CA SER A 206 10.29 -34.46 -22.16
C SER A 206 11.62 -33.98 -21.54
N VAL A 207 11.81 -32.68 -21.31
CA VAL A 207 13.03 -32.15 -20.68
C VAL A 207 13.01 -32.35 -19.16
N PHE A 208 11.83 -32.59 -18.57
CA PHE A 208 11.65 -32.67 -17.12
C PHE A 208 11.28 -34.09 -16.59
N GLU A 209 11.28 -35.11 -17.45
CA GLU A 209 11.26 -36.54 -17.07
C GLU A 209 12.68 -37.12 -17.05
#